data_AF-A0A350BJ93-F1
#
_entry.id   AF-A0A350BJ93-F1
#
_cell.length_a   1.000
_cell.length_b   1.000
_cell.length_c   1.000
_cell.angle_alpha   90.00
_cell.angle_beta   90.00
_cell.angle_gamma   90.00
#
_symmetry.space_group_name_H-M   'P 1'
#
loop_
_entity.id
_entity.type
_entity.pdbx_description
1 polymer ?
#
loop_
_entity_poly.entity_id
_entity_poly.type
_entity_poly.pdbx_seq_one_letter_code
_entity_poly.pdbx_strand_id
1 'polypeptide(L)'
;MLFNNHVLPDANHRTKVLLNDISRKKPTISIVPGMFSQLMPGYTILVRKTFEQSNDLEGVTVFNYSSPAVASTITGERGTISFSPDYRKLIMDLANGEIHEQGIREGKQYRRIRFEKHRISMDAEGFDFHRSQEGTFDRGDRELSAGAMQQIVDSLRSLQRASEERTAALLRRTVEEMYAPPAPRPAQSRPPGTDEASMRAGLLRSSLLNDANYRTYIDLEARKFEVEIHKKYAIPFACIVFVLIGAPLGIMARRGTFGAGASLSLGFFLLYWTCLIQGERLADRGLLEPWLAMWIANIVLGVLGAYLTYRTARENVTFDLAWTRRLVPRSWRSADEVAQTQEDLPQKGA
;
A
#
# COMPACT_ATOMS: atom_id res chain seq x y z
N MET A 1 7.77 -8.78 -20.00
CA MET A 1 6.64 -9.51 -19.38
C MET A 1 7.11 -10.62 -18.44
N LEU A 2 8.00 -11.54 -18.86
CA LEU A 2 8.51 -12.65 -18.02
C LEU A 2 9.03 -12.20 -16.64
N PHE A 3 9.89 -11.17 -16.62
CA PHE A 3 10.50 -10.65 -15.40
C PHE A 3 9.44 -10.17 -14.38
N ASN A 4 8.50 -9.34 -14.82
CA ASN A 4 7.51 -8.72 -13.94
C ASN A 4 6.47 -9.72 -13.38
N ASN A 5 6.23 -10.80 -14.13
CA ASN A 5 5.24 -11.81 -13.75
C ASN A 5 5.79 -12.95 -12.89
N HIS A 6 7.06 -13.32 -13.06
CA HIS A 6 7.63 -14.50 -12.40
C HIS A 6 8.86 -14.16 -11.55
N VAL A 7 9.81 -13.41 -12.12
CA VAL A 7 11.10 -13.15 -11.45
C VAL A 7 10.93 -12.17 -10.29
N LEU A 8 10.25 -11.04 -10.52
CA LEU A 8 10.06 -10.01 -9.51
C LEU A 8 9.24 -10.50 -8.30
N PRO A 9 8.10 -11.20 -8.48
CA PRO A 9 7.34 -11.73 -7.35
C PRO A 9 8.11 -12.75 -6.52
N ASP A 10 8.82 -13.68 -7.18
CA ASP A 10 9.61 -14.70 -6.48
C ASP A 10 10.80 -14.08 -5.74
N ALA A 11 11.47 -13.09 -6.34
CA ALA A 11 12.51 -12.32 -5.66
C ALA A 11 11.97 -11.60 -4.42
N ASN A 12 10.84 -10.91 -4.53
CA ASN A 12 10.20 -10.22 -3.40
C ASN A 12 9.85 -11.18 -2.26
N HIS A 13 9.28 -12.35 -2.59
CA HIS A 13 8.96 -13.38 -1.61
C HIS A 13 10.22 -13.89 -0.90
N ARG A 14 11.29 -14.21 -1.65
CA ARG A 14 12.57 -14.66 -1.07
C ARG A 14 13.19 -13.59 -0.17
N THR A 15 13.14 -12.32 -0.58
CA THR A 15 13.61 -11.20 0.24
C THR A 15 12.82 -11.09 1.55
N LYS A 16 11.49 -11.25 1.51
CA LYS A 16 10.64 -11.22 2.71
C LYS A 16 10.97 -12.36 3.67
N VAL A 17 11.12 -13.59 3.17
CA VAL A 17 11.53 -14.75 3.98
C VAL A 17 12.90 -14.50 4.62
N LEU A 18 13.86 -14.03 3.84
CA LEU A 18 15.20 -13.72 4.33
C LEU A 18 15.18 -12.63 5.41
N LEU A 19 14.39 -11.56 5.21
CA LEU A 19 14.24 -10.50 6.20
C LEU A 19 13.58 -10.99 7.49
N ASN A 20 12.60 -11.89 7.39
CA ASN A 20 11.99 -12.52 8.56
C ASN A 20 13.04 -13.37 9.32
N ASP A 21 13.80 -14.20 8.62
CA ASP A 21 14.88 -15.00 9.23
C ASP A 21 15.97 -14.13 9.88
N ILE A 22 16.33 -13.01 9.25
CA ILE A 22 17.27 -12.03 9.82
C ILE A 22 16.68 -11.39 11.07
N SER A 23 15.41 -10.96 11.04
CA SER A 23 14.71 -10.36 12.19
C SER A 23 14.66 -11.33 13.37
N ARG A 24 14.39 -12.61 13.10
CA ARG A 24 14.38 -13.68 14.12
C ARG A 24 15.75 -13.95 14.73
N LYS A 25 16.80 -13.95 13.91
CA LYS A 25 18.18 -14.17 14.40
C LYS A 25 18.74 -12.92 15.10
N LYS A 26 18.35 -11.73 14.64
CA LYS A 26 18.84 -10.44 15.12
C LYS A 26 17.66 -9.49 15.40
N PRO A 27 16.96 -9.67 16.54
CA PRO A 27 15.82 -8.82 16.90
C PRO A 27 16.21 -7.36 17.12
N THR A 28 17.50 -7.09 17.35
CA THR A 28 18.05 -5.74 17.52
C THR A 28 17.94 -4.86 16.28
N ILE A 29 17.74 -5.44 15.08
CA ILE A 29 17.60 -4.68 13.83
C ILE A 29 16.37 -3.77 13.82
N SER A 30 15.33 -4.13 14.56
CA SER A 30 14.08 -3.37 14.67
C SER A 30 14.12 -2.29 15.75
N ILE A 31 15.22 -2.20 16.52
CA ILE A 31 15.38 -1.24 17.61
C ILE A 31 16.27 -0.09 17.13
N VAL A 32 15.74 1.13 17.16
CA VAL A 32 16.53 2.33 16.89
C VAL A 32 17.07 2.88 18.22
N PRO A 33 18.41 2.97 18.39
CA PRO A 33 19.01 3.53 19.60
C PRO A 33 18.50 4.95 19.91
N GLY A 34 18.20 5.21 21.17
CA GLY A 34 17.73 6.52 21.65
C GLY A 34 16.25 6.83 21.35
N MET A 35 15.53 5.94 20.66
CA MET A 35 14.09 6.11 20.40
C MET A 35 13.23 5.15 21.23
N PHE A 36 12.10 5.64 21.72
CA PHE A 36 11.07 4.78 22.31
C PHE A 36 10.42 3.93 21.21
N SER A 37 10.52 2.62 21.36
CA SER A 37 10.02 1.63 20.41
C SER A 37 8.87 0.83 21.03
N GLN A 38 7.72 0.84 20.38
CA GLN A 38 6.52 0.07 20.76
C GLN A 38 6.41 -1.15 19.85
N LEU A 39 7.37 -2.06 20.01
CA LEU A 39 7.40 -3.28 19.20
C LEU A 39 6.26 -4.23 19.60
N MET A 40 5.88 -4.24 20.89
CA MET A 40 4.90 -5.18 21.45
C MET A 40 3.76 -4.44 22.14
N PRO A 41 2.50 -4.93 22.01
CA PRO A 41 1.36 -4.37 22.73
C PRO A 41 1.62 -4.31 24.25
N GLY A 42 1.42 -3.14 24.84
CA GLY A 42 1.60 -2.94 26.29
C GLY A 42 3.05 -2.76 26.75
N TYR A 43 4.05 -2.78 25.85
CA TYR A 43 5.45 -2.55 26.20
C TYR A 43 6.04 -1.39 25.38
N THR A 44 6.72 -0.48 26.06
CA THR A 44 7.57 0.53 25.40
C THR A 44 9.02 0.29 25.80
N ILE A 45 9.92 0.18 24.82
CA ILE A 45 11.32 -0.13 25.05
C ILE A 45 12.16 1.05 24.58
N LEU A 46 13.09 1.48 25.42
CA LEU A 46 14.14 2.44 25.08
C LEU A 46 15.49 1.75 25.28
N VAL A 47 16.33 1.76 24.25
CA VAL A 47 17.70 1.26 24.32
C VAL A 47 18.65 2.40 23.99
N ARG A 48 19.65 2.65 24.84
CA ARG A 48 20.65 3.70 24.58
C ARG A 48 21.60 3.33 23.47
N LYS A 49 22.03 2.07 23.40
CA LYS A 49 22.96 1.59 22.37
C LYS A 49 22.73 0.12 22.04
N THR A 50 22.81 -0.20 20.75
CA THR A 50 22.80 -1.55 20.19
C THR A 50 24.17 -1.84 19.59
N PHE A 51 24.50 -3.12 19.43
CA PHE A 51 25.76 -3.56 18.82
C PHE A 51 25.50 -4.21 17.46
N GLU A 52 26.32 -3.91 16.46
CA GLU A 52 26.07 -4.37 15.09
C GLU A 52 26.23 -5.89 14.90
N GLN A 53 27.06 -6.53 15.72
CA GLN A 53 27.43 -7.94 15.55
C GLN A 53 26.84 -8.86 16.63
N SER A 54 26.10 -8.32 17.59
CA SER A 54 25.48 -9.11 18.66
C SER A 54 24.04 -8.68 18.94
N ASN A 55 23.35 -9.48 19.76
CA ASN A 55 22.03 -9.15 20.28
C ASN A 55 22.11 -8.43 21.63
N ASP A 56 23.28 -7.86 21.94
CA ASP A 56 23.51 -7.13 23.18
C ASP A 56 22.94 -5.71 23.06
N LEU A 57 22.54 -5.20 24.21
CA LEU A 57 21.92 -3.90 24.41
C LEU A 57 22.61 -3.24 25.61
N GLU A 58 22.80 -1.93 25.55
CA GLU A 58 23.32 -1.13 26.65
C GLU A 58 22.34 -0.03 27.02
N GLY A 59 22.08 0.12 28.32
CA GLY A 59 21.14 1.09 28.86
C GLY A 59 19.72 0.85 28.38
N VAL A 60 19.11 -0.24 28.87
CA VAL A 60 17.75 -0.64 28.49
C VAL A 60 16.76 -0.11 29.52
N THR A 61 15.64 0.45 29.05
CA THR A 61 14.48 0.81 29.86
C THR A 61 13.23 0.24 29.21
N VAL A 62 12.48 -0.55 29.95
CA VAL A 62 11.23 -1.17 29.53
C VAL A 62 10.10 -0.62 30.39
N PHE A 63 9.13 0.02 29.76
CA PHE A 63 7.87 0.40 30.39
C PHE A 63 6.85 -0.68 30.06
N ASN A 64 6.30 -1.31 31.09
CA ASN A 64 5.29 -2.34 30.98
C ASN A 64 3.96 -1.81 31.53
N TYR A 65 2.99 -1.74 30.62
CA TYR A 65 1.60 -1.34 30.84
C TYR A 65 0.63 -2.50 30.55
N SER A 66 1.12 -3.75 30.49
CA SER A 66 0.29 -4.92 30.21
C SER A 66 -0.80 -5.17 31.26
N SER A 67 -0.57 -4.74 32.51
CA SER A 67 -1.57 -4.81 33.58
C SER A 67 -2.23 -3.45 33.81
N PRO A 68 -3.58 -3.36 33.79
CA PRO A 68 -4.30 -2.12 34.06
C PRO A 68 -4.25 -1.68 35.54
N ALA A 69 -3.71 -2.52 36.44
CA ALA A 69 -3.61 -2.23 37.86
C ALA A 69 -2.25 -1.67 38.29
N VAL A 70 -1.17 -2.02 37.59
CA VAL A 70 0.21 -1.70 37.97
C VAL A 70 1.00 -1.32 36.72
N ALA A 71 1.61 -0.14 36.75
CA ALA A 71 2.62 0.26 35.78
C ALA A 71 4.00 -0.10 36.34
N SER A 72 4.84 -0.74 35.54
CA SER A 72 6.21 -1.06 35.95
C SER A 72 7.23 -0.54 34.95
N THR A 73 8.26 0.12 35.46
CA THR A 73 9.43 0.56 34.69
C THR A 73 10.63 -0.28 35.10
N ILE A 74 11.23 -0.98 34.15
CA ILE A 74 12.36 -1.87 34.37
C ILE A 74 13.57 -1.25 33.67
N THR A 75 14.63 -0.97 34.42
CA THR A 75 15.89 -0.46 33.88
C THR A 75 16.98 -1.52 34.03
N GLY A 76 17.90 -1.60 33.07
CA GLY A 76 19.08 -2.46 33.14
C GLY A 76 20.28 -1.81 32.47
N GLU A 77 21.46 -1.99 33.04
CA GLU A 77 22.70 -1.48 32.46
C GLU A 77 23.07 -2.22 31.17
N ARG A 78 22.90 -3.54 31.16
CA ARG A 78 23.11 -4.41 30.00
C ARG A 78 21.90 -5.28 29.78
N GLY A 79 21.67 -5.66 28.54
CA GLY A 79 20.69 -6.68 28.23
C GLY A 79 20.99 -7.42 26.94
N THR A 80 20.30 -8.52 26.74
CA THR A 80 20.27 -9.26 25.48
C THR A 80 18.84 -9.53 25.08
N ILE A 81 18.59 -9.61 23.77
CA ILE A 81 17.27 -9.90 23.23
C ILE A 81 17.30 -11.13 22.33
N SER A 82 16.32 -12.00 22.48
CA SER A 82 16.22 -13.25 21.72
C SER A 82 14.78 -13.68 21.58
N PHE A 83 14.51 -14.63 20.68
CA PHE A 83 13.21 -15.30 20.62
C PHE A 83 13.24 -16.62 21.36
N SER A 84 12.08 -17.04 21.86
CA SER A 84 11.87 -18.43 22.25
C SER A 84 12.08 -19.39 21.07
N PRO A 85 12.38 -20.68 21.29
CA PRO A 85 12.59 -21.65 20.21
C PRO A 85 11.42 -21.80 19.23
N ASP A 86 10.20 -21.51 19.69
CA ASP A 86 8.96 -21.52 18.91
C ASP A 86 8.57 -20.15 18.33
N TYR A 87 9.41 -19.11 18.52
CA TYR A 87 9.20 -17.72 18.09
C TYR A 87 7.95 -17.03 18.62
N ARG A 88 7.24 -17.62 19.58
CA ARG A 88 6.02 -17.04 20.15
C ARG A 88 6.29 -15.94 21.16
N LYS A 89 7.50 -15.92 21.75
CA LYS A 89 7.88 -14.96 22.79
C LYS A 89 9.19 -14.28 22.46
N LEU A 90 9.24 -12.98 22.73
CA LEU A 90 10.45 -12.19 22.77
C LEU A 90 10.99 -12.18 24.20
N ILE A 91 12.20 -12.69 24.38
CA ILE A 91 12.88 -12.81 25.66
C ILE A 91 13.93 -11.71 25.75
N MET A 92 13.83 -10.91 26.80
CA MET A 92 14.82 -9.89 27.13
C MET A 92 15.46 -10.23 28.47
N ASP A 93 16.75 -10.54 28.44
CA ASP A 93 17.55 -10.77 29.63
C ASP A 93 18.26 -9.48 30.00
N LEU A 94 18.00 -8.94 31.18
CA LEU A 94 18.58 -7.71 31.71
C LEU A 94 19.52 -8.03 32.86
N ALA A 95 20.61 -7.27 32.97
CA ALA A 95 21.59 -7.38 34.03
C ALA A 95 21.81 -6.04 34.74
N ASN A 96 22.03 -6.13 36.06
CA ASN A 96 22.31 -5.01 36.96
C ASN A 96 21.30 -3.86 36.78
N GLY A 97 20.12 -4.03 37.36
CA GLY A 97 19.00 -3.14 37.09
C GLY A 97 18.05 -2.97 38.25
N GLU A 98 17.03 -2.15 38.02
CA GLU A 98 15.98 -1.87 38.99
C GLU A 98 14.59 -1.98 38.34
N ILE A 99 13.65 -2.56 39.06
CA ILE A 99 12.23 -2.57 38.72
C ILE A 99 11.53 -1.58 39.64
N HIS A 100 10.77 -0.67 39.04
CA HIS A 100 9.99 0.36 39.70
C HIS A 100 8.52 0.07 39.40
N GLU A 101 7.74 -0.27 40.41
CA GLU A 101 6.31 -0.56 40.25
C GLU A 101 5.47 0.49 41.00
N GLN A 102 4.39 0.90 40.35
CA GLN A 102 3.41 1.82 40.91
C GLN A 102 2.00 1.35 40.59
N GLY A 103 1.16 1.23 41.63
CA GLY A 103 -0.26 0.93 41.46
C GLY A 103 -1.00 2.11 40.82
N ILE A 104 -1.69 1.87 39.70
CA ILE A 104 -2.37 2.90 38.90
C ILE A 104 -3.63 3.43 39.63
N ARG A 105 -4.31 2.57 40.42
CA ARG A 105 -5.57 2.93 41.10
C ARG A 105 -5.42 3.40 42.56
N GLU A 106 -4.39 2.97 43.28
CA GLU A 106 -4.22 3.27 44.70
C GLU A 106 -3.05 4.21 45.04
N GLY A 107 -2.28 4.68 44.06
CA GLY A 107 -1.46 5.90 44.11
C GLY A 107 -0.36 6.02 45.19
N LYS A 108 -0.26 5.11 46.16
CA LYS A 108 0.59 5.28 47.36
C LYS A 108 1.58 4.13 47.61
N GLN A 109 1.50 3.03 46.89
CA GLN A 109 2.44 1.93 47.02
C GLN A 109 3.42 1.94 45.85
N TYR A 110 4.62 2.46 46.12
CA TYR A 110 5.77 2.39 45.23
C TYR A 110 6.68 1.26 45.72
N ARG A 111 7.03 0.35 44.82
CA ARG A 111 7.94 -0.76 45.10
C ARG A 111 9.15 -0.67 44.19
N ARG A 112 10.34 -0.75 44.78
CA ARG A 112 11.61 -0.84 44.05
C ARG A 112 12.30 -2.16 44.33
N ILE A 113 12.64 -2.88 43.27
CA ILE A 113 13.35 -4.16 43.35
C ILE A 113 14.66 -4.02 42.58
N ARG A 114 15.79 -4.31 43.21
CA ARG A 114 17.09 -4.39 42.54
C ARG A 114 17.35 -5.83 42.12
N PHE A 115 17.94 -6.01 40.94
CA PHE A 115 18.28 -7.34 40.43
C PHE A 115 19.67 -7.36 39.81
N GLU A 116 20.36 -8.48 39.97
CA GLU A 116 21.57 -8.77 39.20
C GLU A 116 21.21 -9.32 37.82
N LYS A 117 20.19 -10.17 37.74
CA LYS A 117 19.64 -10.72 36.49
C LYS A 117 18.13 -10.73 36.55
N HIS A 118 17.49 -10.30 35.47
CA HIS A 118 16.04 -10.35 35.32
C HIS A 118 15.67 -10.71 33.89
N ARG A 119 14.72 -11.63 33.73
CA ARG A 119 14.22 -12.07 32.43
C ARG A 119 12.80 -11.59 32.23
N ILE A 120 12.56 -10.85 31.16
CA ILE A 120 11.25 -10.44 30.69
C ILE A 120 10.88 -11.33 29.51
N SER A 121 9.66 -11.85 29.48
CA SER A 121 9.11 -12.59 28.34
C SER A 121 7.84 -11.89 27.88
N MET A 122 7.88 -11.40 26.65
CA MET A 122 6.78 -10.68 26.00
C MET A 122 6.19 -11.56 24.91
N ASP A 123 4.88 -11.53 24.74
CA ASP A 123 4.26 -12.21 23.60
C ASP A 123 4.68 -11.50 22.31
N ALA A 124 5.22 -12.26 21.37
CA ALA A 124 5.77 -11.72 20.12
C ALA A 124 4.69 -11.49 19.04
N GLU A 125 3.41 -11.54 19.42
CA GLU A 125 2.29 -11.25 18.53
C GLU A 125 2.42 -9.82 18.01
N GLY A 126 2.91 -9.69 16.76
CA GLY A 126 3.16 -8.41 16.10
C GLY A 126 4.64 -7.99 15.95
N PHE A 127 5.62 -8.78 16.43
CA PHE A 127 7.05 -8.46 16.22
C PHE A 127 7.47 -8.71 14.76
N ASP A 128 6.80 -9.65 14.08
CA ASP A 128 7.06 -9.94 12.68
C ASP A 128 6.64 -8.74 11.82
N PHE A 129 7.47 -8.42 10.81
CA PHE A 129 7.19 -7.44 9.77
C PHE A 129 5.83 -7.75 9.13
N HIS A 130 4.78 -7.12 9.62
CA HIS A 130 3.39 -7.25 9.19
C HIS A 130 2.96 -8.72 8.94
N ARG A 131 2.48 -9.39 10.00
CA ARG A 131 1.37 -10.33 9.83
C ARG A 131 0.14 -9.48 9.49
N SER A 132 -0.01 -9.11 8.21
CA SER A 132 -1.32 -8.73 7.67
C SER A 132 -2.27 -9.82 8.13
N GLN A 133 -3.38 -9.41 8.75
CA GLN A 133 -4.33 -10.27 9.44
C GLN A 133 -4.62 -11.56 8.69
N GLU A 134 -4.78 -12.65 9.45
CA GLU A 134 -5.21 -13.97 8.95
C GLU A 134 -6.38 -13.84 7.97
N GLY A 135 -6.05 -14.05 6.69
CA GLY A 135 -6.96 -13.94 5.55
C GLY A 135 -6.33 -14.53 4.30
N THR A 136 -6.25 -15.86 4.26
CA THR A 136 -6.07 -16.76 3.09
C THR A 136 -4.86 -16.58 2.16
N PHE A 137 -4.07 -15.51 2.22
CA PHE A 137 -2.89 -15.33 1.35
C PHE A 137 -1.70 -14.71 2.10
N ASP A 138 -0.71 -15.54 2.48
CA ASP A 138 0.55 -15.15 3.16
C ASP A 138 1.49 -14.26 2.31
N ARG A 139 1.15 -14.08 1.02
CA ARG A 139 1.91 -13.31 0.03
C ARG A 139 1.20 -11.99 -0.25
N GLY A 140 1.92 -10.87 -0.13
CA GLY A 140 1.39 -9.57 -0.57
C GLY A 140 1.13 -9.56 -2.09
N ASP A 141 0.33 -8.60 -2.55
CA ASP A 141 0.08 -8.28 -3.97
C ASP A 141 1.36 -8.27 -4.84
N ARG A 142 2.46 -7.75 -4.28
CA ARG A 142 3.81 -7.67 -4.90
C ARG A 142 4.58 -8.99 -4.98
N GLU A 143 4.13 -10.03 -4.29
CA GLU A 143 4.73 -11.37 -4.20
C GLU A 143 3.98 -12.40 -5.07
N LEU A 144 2.90 -12.00 -5.74
CA LEU A 144 2.07 -12.87 -6.56
C LEU A 144 2.33 -12.68 -8.07
N SER A 145 2.19 -13.78 -8.82
CA SER A 145 2.12 -13.74 -10.28
C SER A 145 0.73 -13.30 -10.73
N ALA A 146 0.59 -12.80 -11.95
CA ALA A 146 -0.71 -12.42 -12.51
C ALA A 146 -1.70 -13.60 -12.53
N GLY A 147 -1.22 -14.82 -12.80
CA GLY A 147 -2.05 -16.02 -12.77
C GLY A 147 -2.55 -16.36 -11.37
N ALA A 148 -1.69 -16.24 -10.35
CA ALA A 148 -2.10 -16.44 -8.96
C ALA A 148 -3.11 -15.38 -8.52
N MET A 149 -2.88 -14.10 -8.85
CA MET A 149 -3.84 -13.03 -8.57
C MET A 149 -5.17 -13.24 -9.30
N GLN A 150 -5.15 -13.75 -10.53
CA GLN A 150 -6.38 -14.05 -11.27
C GLN A 150 -7.23 -15.11 -10.54
N GLN A 151 -6.61 -16.16 -10.00
CA GLN A 151 -7.32 -17.16 -9.20
C GLN A 151 -7.94 -16.55 -7.94
N ILE A 152 -7.27 -15.59 -7.31
CA ILE A 152 -7.81 -14.84 -6.17
C ILE A 152 -9.01 -14.02 -6.61
N VAL A 153 -8.91 -13.26 -7.70
CA VAL A 153 -10.01 -12.48 -8.27
C VAL A 153 -11.21 -13.38 -8.58
N ASP A 154 -10.99 -14.53 -9.21
CA ASP A 154 -12.05 -15.48 -9.55
C ASP A 154 -12.73 -16.04 -8.29
N SER A 155 -11.94 -16.35 -7.26
CA SER A 155 -12.44 -16.78 -5.95
C SER A 155 -13.28 -15.68 -5.26
N LEU A 156 -12.76 -14.45 -5.19
CA LEU A 156 -13.46 -13.29 -4.62
C LEU A 156 -14.79 -13.03 -5.35
N ARG A 157 -14.78 -13.07 -6.69
CA ARG A 157 -15.99 -12.92 -7.51
C ARG A 157 -16.99 -14.06 -7.29
N SER A 158 -16.51 -15.28 -7.07
CA SER A 158 -17.39 -16.41 -6.74
C SER A 158 -18.08 -16.23 -5.38
N LEU A 159 -17.36 -15.71 -4.38
CA LEU A 159 -17.90 -15.40 -3.05
C LEU A 159 -18.94 -14.28 -3.12
N GLN A 160 -18.67 -13.25 -3.94
CA GLN A 160 -19.61 -12.17 -4.20
C GLN A 160 -20.91 -12.70 -4.82
N ARG A 161 -20.83 -13.53 -5.87
CA ARG A 161 -22.02 -14.16 -6.49
C ARG A 161 -22.80 -15.02 -5.48
N ALA A 162 -22.11 -15.79 -4.66
CA ALA A 162 -22.76 -16.60 -3.62
C ALA A 162 -23.44 -15.74 -2.53
N SER A 163 -22.89 -14.57 -2.18
CA SER A 163 -23.53 -13.58 -1.29
C SER A 163 -24.78 -12.97 -1.94
N GLU A 164 -24.70 -12.63 -3.23
CA GLU A 164 -25.83 -12.13 -4.04
C GLU A 164 -26.99 -13.12 -4.07
N GLU A 165 -26.71 -14.38 -4.39
CA GLU A 165 -27.72 -15.45 -4.44
C GLU A 165 -28.37 -15.70 -3.07
N ARG A 166 -27.57 -15.77 -2.00
CA ARG A 166 -28.08 -15.92 -0.62
C ARG A 166 -29.03 -14.79 -0.25
N THR A 167 -28.68 -13.56 -0.60
CA THR A 167 -29.51 -12.39 -0.28
C THR A 167 -30.77 -12.33 -1.13
N ALA A 168 -30.67 -12.65 -2.42
CA ALA A 168 -31.84 -12.77 -3.28
C ALA A 168 -32.81 -13.84 -2.76
N ALA A 169 -32.31 -14.97 -2.28
CA ALA A 169 -33.11 -16.02 -1.67
C ALA A 169 -33.78 -15.56 -0.36
N LEU A 170 -33.07 -14.83 0.51
CA LEU A 170 -33.64 -14.27 1.74
C LEU A 170 -34.75 -13.24 1.46
N LEU A 171 -34.52 -12.33 0.51
CA LEU A 171 -35.52 -11.36 0.08
C LEU A 171 -36.75 -12.04 -0.49
N ARG A 172 -36.55 -13.03 -1.38
CA ARG A 172 -37.65 -13.80 -1.97
C ARG A 172 -38.48 -14.50 -0.90
N ARG A 173 -37.85 -15.19 0.06
CA ARG A 173 -38.56 -15.83 1.19
C ARG A 173 -39.35 -14.83 2.03
N THR A 174 -38.76 -13.67 2.32
CA THR A 174 -39.42 -12.62 3.12
C THR A 174 -40.66 -12.08 2.40
N VAL A 175 -40.57 -11.86 1.09
CA VAL A 175 -41.71 -11.42 0.27
C VAL A 175 -42.78 -12.52 0.22
N GLU A 176 -42.40 -13.77 -0.02
CA GLU A 176 -43.32 -14.90 -0.04
C GLU A 176 -44.06 -15.05 1.30
N GLU A 177 -43.39 -14.90 2.44
CA GLU A 177 -44.03 -14.91 3.77
C GLU A 177 -45.01 -13.74 3.97
N MET A 178 -44.75 -12.57 3.38
CA MET A 178 -45.62 -11.39 3.50
C MET A 178 -46.93 -11.55 2.70
N TYR A 179 -46.87 -12.22 1.55
CA TYR A 179 -48.02 -12.44 0.66
C TYR A 179 -48.68 -13.82 0.84
N ALA A 180 -48.10 -14.71 1.65
CA ALA A 180 -48.69 -16.01 1.94
C ALA A 180 -50.05 -15.83 2.65
N PRO A 181 -51.11 -16.59 2.27
CA PRO A 181 -52.35 -16.58 3.00
C PRO A 181 -52.08 -16.96 4.46
N PRO A 182 -52.71 -16.27 5.44
CA PRO A 182 -52.41 -16.50 6.85
C PRO A 182 -52.63 -17.99 7.17
N ALA A 183 -51.56 -18.68 7.56
CA ALA A 183 -51.66 -20.06 8.00
C ALA A 183 -52.70 -20.16 9.12
N PRO A 184 -53.53 -21.22 9.18
CA PRO A 184 -54.47 -21.42 10.26
C PRO A 184 -53.71 -21.46 11.58
N ARG A 185 -53.77 -20.35 12.32
CA ARG A 185 -53.13 -20.22 13.63
C ARG A 185 -53.87 -21.14 14.60
N PRO A 186 -53.17 -22.02 15.35
CA PRO A 186 -53.83 -22.73 16.44
C PRO A 186 -54.50 -21.69 17.34
N ALA A 187 -55.72 -21.96 17.81
CA ALA A 187 -56.62 -20.99 18.45
C ALA A 187 -56.06 -20.24 19.68
N GLN A 188 -54.82 -20.55 20.11
CA GLN A 188 -54.11 -19.94 21.23
C GLN A 188 -52.89 -19.09 20.84
N SER A 189 -52.50 -19.01 19.55
CA SER A 189 -51.36 -18.17 19.17
C SER A 189 -51.79 -16.71 18.95
N ARG A 190 -51.39 -15.86 19.89
CA ARG A 190 -51.54 -14.39 19.81
C ARG A 190 -50.88 -13.90 18.50
N PRO A 191 -51.49 -12.97 17.75
CA PRO A 191 -50.82 -12.35 16.62
C PRO A 191 -49.47 -11.77 17.07
N PRO A 192 -48.41 -11.86 16.24
CA PRO A 192 -47.14 -11.23 16.57
C PRO A 192 -47.42 -9.76 16.89
N GLY A 193 -46.95 -9.32 18.07
CA GLY A 193 -47.07 -7.92 18.46
C GLY A 193 -46.31 -7.02 17.49
N THR A 194 -46.65 -5.74 17.46
CA THR A 194 -45.91 -4.70 16.72
C THR A 194 -44.40 -4.76 17.00
N ASP A 195 -44.02 -5.16 18.21
CA ASP A 195 -42.63 -5.27 18.67
C ASP A 195 -41.87 -6.44 18.02
N GLU A 196 -42.55 -7.56 17.75
CA GLU A 196 -41.92 -8.72 17.13
C GLU A 196 -41.70 -8.49 15.62
N ALA A 197 -42.67 -7.86 14.94
CA ALA A 197 -42.55 -7.50 13.53
C ALA A 197 -41.44 -6.46 13.29
N SER A 198 -41.35 -5.44 14.17
CA SER A 198 -40.28 -4.43 14.09
C SER A 198 -38.90 -5.00 14.40
N MET A 199 -38.79 -5.92 15.35
CA MET A 199 -37.54 -6.65 15.62
C MET A 199 -37.09 -7.49 14.42
N ARG A 200 -38.00 -8.24 13.79
CA ARG A 200 -37.70 -9.02 12.57
C ARG A 200 -37.25 -8.13 11.41
N ALA A 201 -37.94 -7.01 11.19
CA ALA A 201 -37.55 -6.02 10.18
C ALA A 201 -36.17 -5.40 10.47
N GLY A 202 -35.86 -5.13 11.74
CA GLY A 202 -34.56 -4.64 12.18
C GLY A 202 -33.43 -5.64 11.91
N LEU A 203 -33.64 -6.91 12.24
CA LEU A 203 -32.68 -7.98 11.96
C LEU A 203 -32.44 -8.12 10.45
N LEU A 204 -33.50 -8.18 9.64
CA LEU A 204 -33.37 -8.25 8.18
C LEU A 204 -32.58 -7.05 7.63
N ARG A 205 -32.93 -5.82 8.05
CA ARG A 205 -32.20 -4.61 7.66
C ARG A 205 -30.71 -4.72 8.02
N SER A 206 -30.40 -5.17 9.23
CA SER A 206 -29.01 -5.33 9.68
C SER A 206 -28.26 -6.36 8.83
N SER A 207 -28.89 -7.48 8.48
CA SER A 207 -28.30 -8.51 7.63
C SER A 207 -28.05 -8.00 6.21
N LEU A 208 -28.99 -7.24 5.64
CA LEU A 208 -28.84 -6.65 4.31
C LEU A 208 -27.72 -5.60 4.27
N LEU A 209 -27.63 -4.73 5.29
CA LEU A 209 -26.55 -3.75 5.37
C LEU A 209 -25.19 -4.41 5.55
N ASN A 210 -25.11 -5.44 6.39
CA ASN A 210 -23.88 -6.20 6.59
C ASN A 210 -23.44 -6.92 5.30
N ASP A 211 -24.37 -7.54 4.59
CA ASP A 211 -24.08 -8.21 3.31
C ASP A 211 -23.67 -7.19 2.22
N ALA A 212 -24.34 -6.03 2.15
CA ALA A 212 -23.94 -4.96 1.24
C ALA A 212 -22.51 -4.47 1.53
N ASN A 213 -22.17 -4.21 2.80
CA ASN A 213 -20.83 -3.82 3.20
C ASN A 213 -19.80 -4.90 2.87
N TYR A 214 -20.14 -6.18 3.10
CA TYR A 214 -19.28 -7.32 2.79
C TYR A 214 -18.99 -7.43 1.28
N ARG A 215 -20.00 -7.22 0.43
CA ARG A 215 -19.81 -7.20 -1.03
C ARG A 215 -18.93 -6.05 -1.48
N THR A 216 -19.14 -4.85 -0.95
CA THR A 216 -18.29 -3.70 -1.27
C THR A 216 -16.84 -3.96 -0.88
N TYR A 217 -16.61 -4.59 0.28
CA TYR A 217 -15.27 -5.00 0.68
C TYR A 217 -14.63 -5.99 -0.30
N ILE A 218 -15.35 -7.05 -0.67
CA ILE A 218 -14.87 -8.06 -1.63
C ILE A 218 -14.57 -7.43 -3.00
N ASP A 219 -15.44 -6.56 -3.50
CA ASP A 219 -15.28 -5.89 -4.80
C ASP A 219 -14.03 -5.00 -4.82
N LEU A 220 -13.85 -4.18 -3.78
CA LEU A 220 -12.64 -3.35 -3.65
C LEU A 220 -11.38 -4.20 -3.58
N GLU A 221 -11.42 -5.33 -2.87
CA GLU A 221 -10.28 -6.24 -2.78
C GLU A 221 -9.97 -6.89 -4.13
N ALA A 222 -10.99 -7.33 -4.87
CA ALA A 222 -10.82 -7.89 -6.21
C ALA A 222 -10.23 -6.85 -7.18
N ARG A 223 -10.73 -5.60 -7.13
CA ARG A 223 -10.22 -4.49 -7.96
C ARG A 223 -8.74 -4.22 -7.75
N LYS A 224 -8.23 -4.25 -6.51
CA LYS A 224 -6.79 -4.08 -6.22
C LYS A 224 -5.94 -5.12 -6.96
N PHE A 225 -6.34 -6.39 -6.91
CA PHE A 225 -5.63 -7.45 -7.62
C PHE A 225 -5.73 -7.26 -9.15
N GLU A 226 -6.87 -6.85 -9.68
CA GLU A 226 -7.02 -6.54 -11.10
C GLU A 226 -6.12 -5.39 -11.56
N VAL A 227 -6.00 -4.33 -10.75
CA VAL A 227 -5.08 -3.22 -11.01
C VAL A 227 -3.65 -3.73 -11.12
N GLU A 228 -3.20 -4.53 -10.15
CA GLU A 228 -1.84 -5.09 -10.15
C GLU A 228 -1.60 -6.07 -11.32
N ILE A 229 -2.60 -6.86 -11.71
CA ILE A 229 -2.56 -7.68 -12.94
C ILE A 229 -2.35 -6.78 -14.16
N HIS A 230 -3.19 -5.77 -14.37
CA HIS A 230 -3.10 -4.90 -15.54
C HIS A 230 -1.80 -4.09 -15.56
N LYS A 231 -1.35 -3.59 -14.41
CA LYS A 231 -0.07 -2.89 -14.23
C LYS A 231 1.11 -3.77 -14.66
N LYS A 232 1.07 -5.08 -14.36
CA LYS A 232 2.13 -6.02 -14.74
C LYS A 232 2.34 -6.12 -16.25
N TYR A 233 1.27 -5.93 -17.03
CA TYR A 233 1.30 -5.92 -18.49
C TYR A 233 1.47 -4.52 -19.09
N ALA A 234 0.87 -3.49 -18.48
CA ALA A 234 0.91 -2.12 -18.95
C ALA A 234 2.34 -1.53 -18.94
N ILE A 235 3.14 -1.81 -17.89
CA ILE A 235 4.51 -1.29 -17.77
C ILE A 235 5.42 -1.81 -18.91
N PRO A 236 5.50 -3.13 -19.20
CA PRO A 236 6.25 -3.61 -20.35
C PRO A 236 5.72 -3.09 -21.70
N PHE A 237 4.39 -2.92 -21.82
CA PHE A 237 3.79 -2.39 -23.05
C PHE A 237 4.18 -0.92 -23.30
N ALA A 238 4.36 -0.13 -22.24
CA ALA A 238 4.79 1.26 -22.34
C ALA A 238 6.12 1.42 -23.07
N CYS A 239 7.01 0.42 -23.05
CA CYS A 239 8.26 0.44 -23.83
C CYS A 239 7.98 0.62 -25.33
N ILE A 240 6.96 -0.04 -25.87
CA ILE A 240 6.56 0.10 -27.28
C ILE A 240 6.03 1.52 -27.54
N VAL A 241 5.19 2.02 -26.64
CA VAL A 241 4.64 3.38 -26.70
C VAL A 241 5.75 4.45 -26.66
N PHE A 242 6.75 4.28 -25.79
CA PHE A 242 7.88 5.20 -25.71
C PHE A 242 8.78 5.15 -26.94
N VAL A 243 8.91 4.01 -27.62
CA VAL A 243 9.61 3.94 -28.92
C VAL A 243 8.83 4.71 -29.99
N LEU A 244 7.50 4.56 -30.04
CA LEU A 244 6.64 5.28 -30.99
C LEU A 244 6.68 6.80 -30.80
N ILE A 245 6.81 7.28 -29.56
CA ILE A 245 6.97 8.71 -29.29
C ILE A 245 8.42 9.16 -29.51
N GLY A 246 9.38 8.37 -29.02
CA GLY A 246 10.79 8.72 -29.01
C GLY A 246 11.42 8.79 -30.39
N ALA A 247 11.04 7.91 -31.31
CA ALA A 247 11.56 7.90 -32.68
C ALA A 247 11.30 9.20 -33.46
N PRO A 248 10.05 9.69 -33.61
CA PRO A 248 9.79 10.95 -34.31
C PRO A 248 10.38 12.15 -33.57
N LEU A 249 10.30 12.19 -32.22
CA LEU A 249 10.88 13.28 -31.44
C LEU A 249 12.41 13.36 -31.55
N GLY A 250 13.09 12.21 -31.60
CA GLY A 250 14.54 12.14 -31.79
C GLY A 250 14.98 12.65 -33.16
N ILE A 251 14.23 12.31 -34.22
CA ILE A 251 14.47 12.83 -35.58
C ILE A 251 14.27 14.35 -35.63
N MET A 252 13.22 14.86 -34.99
CA MET A 252 12.92 16.29 -34.93
C MET A 252 13.95 17.08 -34.12
N ALA A 253 14.43 16.52 -33.01
CA ALA A 253 15.43 17.14 -32.14
C ALA A 253 16.82 17.29 -32.81
N ARG A 254 17.06 16.60 -33.94
CA ARG A 254 18.32 16.67 -34.69
C ARG A 254 18.60 18.06 -35.31
N ARG A 255 17.59 18.95 -35.38
CA ARG A 255 17.73 20.37 -35.78
C ARG A 255 17.80 21.34 -34.58
N GLY A 256 17.57 20.88 -33.36
CA GLY A 256 17.70 21.66 -32.12
C GLY A 256 18.92 21.23 -31.30
N THR A 257 19.18 21.89 -30.17
CA THR A 257 20.20 21.42 -29.22
C THR A 257 19.77 20.06 -28.64
N PHE A 258 20.70 19.09 -28.57
CA PHE A 258 20.47 17.73 -28.07
C PHE A 258 19.64 17.67 -26.77
N GLY A 259 19.82 18.67 -25.88
CA GLY A 259 19.07 18.78 -24.62
C GLY A 259 17.56 18.99 -24.78
N ALA A 260 17.08 19.58 -25.88
CA ALA A 260 15.65 19.82 -26.09
C ALA A 260 14.85 18.52 -26.27
N GLY A 261 15.39 17.57 -27.04
CA GLY A 261 14.76 16.25 -27.23
C GLY A 261 14.79 15.41 -25.96
N ALA A 262 15.91 15.41 -25.23
CA ALA A 262 16.06 14.68 -23.97
C ALA A 262 15.14 15.24 -22.86
N SER A 263 14.98 16.56 -22.78
CA SER A 263 14.07 17.18 -21.81
C SER A 263 12.61 16.84 -22.11
N LEU A 264 12.24 16.82 -23.39
CA LEU A 264 10.88 16.48 -23.81
C LEU A 264 10.55 15.01 -23.54
N SER A 265 11.47 14.08 -23.81
CA SER A 265 11.28 12.66 -23.50
C SER A 265 11.18 12.40 -21.99
N LEU A 266 12.00 13.07 -21.19
CA LEU A 266 11.88 13.04 -19.73
C LEU A 266 10.52 13.57 -19.26
N GLY A 267 10.01 14.63 -19.88
CA GLY A 267 8.67 15.16 -19.62
C GLY A 267 7.57 14.12 -19.87
N PHE A 268 7.59 13.44 -21.02
CA PHE A 268 6.64 12.36 -21.31
C PHE A 268 6.78 11.17 -20.35
N PHE A 269 7.99 10.82 -19.94
CA PHE A 269 8.23 9.77 -18.96
C PHE A 269 7.61 10.12 -17.59
N LEU A 270 7.85 11.33 -17.09
CA LEU A 270 7.27 11.80 -15.82
C LEU A 270 5.75 11.90 -15.89
N LEU A 271 5.21 12.36 -17.03
CA LEU A 271 3.77 12.39 -17.27
C LEU A 271 3.17 10.99 -17.21
N TYR A 272 3.77 10.03 -17.92
CA TYR A 272 3.35 8.63 -17.90
C TYR A 272 3.35 8.06 -16.47
N TRP A 273 4.45 8.25 -15.74
CA TRP A 273 4.59 7.75 -14.38
C TRP A 273 3.56 8.36 -13.43
N THR A 274 3.28 9.66 -13.58
CA THR A 274 2.25 10.36 -12.81
C THR A 274 0.86 9.80 -13.14
N CYS A 275 0.52 9.61 -14.41
CA CYS A 275 -0.74 9.00 -14.82
C CYS A 275 -0.89 7.57 -14.27
N LEU A 276 0.19 6.78 -14.25
CA LEU A 276 0.16 5.42 -13.71
C LEU A 276 -0.16 5.42 -12.19
N ILE A 277 0.55 6.23 -11.40
CA ILE A 277 0.30 6.34 -9.94
C ILE A 277 -1.11 6.87 -9.66
N GLN A 278 -1.56 7.88 -10.39
CA GLN A 278 -2.88 8.47 -10.16
C GLN A 278 -4.00 7.54 -10.62
N GLY A 279 -3.81 6.83 -11.73
CA GLY A 279 -4.73 5.79 -12.19
C GLY A 279 -4.92 4.69 -11.15
N GLU A 280 -3.82 4.20 -10.57
CA GLU A 280 -3.82 3.19 -9.50
C GLU A 280 -4.67 3.67 -8.31
N ARG A 281 -4.37 4.87 -7.81
CA ARG A 281 -5.12 5.46 -6.69
C ARG A 281 -6.61 5.68 -6.98
N LEU A 282 -6.99 5.93 -8.23
CA LEU A 282 -8.39 6.10 -8.61
C LEU A 282 -9.12 4.74 -8.69
N ALA A 283 -8.46 3.72 -9.22
CA ALA A 283 -9.02 2.37 -9.28
C ALA A 283 -9.14 1.72 -7.90
N ASP A 284 -8.15 1.90 -7.03
CA ASP A 284 -8.19 1.41 -5.64
C ASP A 284 -9.34 2.00 -4.82
N ARG A 285 -9.82 3.18 -5.20
CA ARG A 285 -10.99 3.85 -4.60
C ARG A 285 -12.31 3.50 -5.28
N GLY A 286 -12.30 2.63 -6.30
CA GLY A 286 -13.47 2.27 -7.09
C GLY A 286 -13.99 3.38 -8.01
N LEU A 287 -13.21 4.44 -8.26
CA LEU A 287 -13.61 5.57 -9.12
C LEU A 287 -13.38 5.30 -10.61
N LEU A 288 -12.41 4.45 -10.93
CA LEU A 288 -12.10 4.02 -12.30
C LEU A 288 -12.05 2.49 -12.36
N GLU A 289 -12.46 1.95 -13.51
CA GLU A 289 -12.29 0.53 -13.79
C GLU A 289 -10.79 0.17 -13.87
N PRO A 290 -10.35 -0.93 -13.23
CA PRO A 290 -8.93 -1.32 -13.13
C PRO A 290 -8.20 -1.36 -14.48
N TRP A 291 -8.84 -1.93 -15.51
CA TRP A 291 -8.26 -2.04 -16.84
C TRP A 291 -8.04 -0.66 -17.47
N LEU A 292 -9.01 0.26 -17.34
CA LEU A 292 -8.89 1.58 -17.96
C LEU A 292 -7.83 2.41 -17.23
N ALA A 293 -7.85 2.37 -15.89
CA ALA A 293 -6.92 3.10 -15.04
C ALA A 293 -5.45 2.80 -15.39
N MET A 294 -5.12 1.54 -15.64
CA MET A 294 -3.74 1.12 -15.95
C MET A 294 -3.34 1.35 -17.41
N TRP A 295 -4.30 1.36 -18.33
CA TRP A 295 -4.03 1.46 -19.77
C TRP A 295 -4.23 2.86 -20.35
N ILE A 296 -4.91 3.77 -19.66
CA ILE A 296 -5.23 5.11 -20.16
C ILE A 296 -3.98 5.87 -20.64
N ALA A 297 -2.90 5.81 -19.88
CA ALA A 297 -1.64 6.46 -20.24
C ALA A 297 -1.03 5.87 -21.52
N ASN A 298 -1.03 4.53 -21.62
CA ASN A 298 -0.56 3.82 -22.82
C ASN A 298 -1.42 4.11 -24.05
N ILE A 299 -2.74 4.20 -23.88
CA ILE A 299 -3.67 4.51 -24.98
C ILE A 299 -3.45 5.93 -25.47
N VAL A 300 -3.46 6.91 -24.57
CA VAL A 300 -3.31 8.34 -24.92
C VAL A 300 -1.95 8.60 -25.56
N LEU A 301 -0.87 8.14 -24.91
CA LEU A 301 0.48 8.31 -25.44
C LEU A 301 0.71 7.47 -26.70
N GLY A 302 0.13 6.27 -26.78
CA GLY A 302 0.23 5.41 -27.96
C GLY A 302 -0.42 6.04 -29.19
N VAL A 303 -1.63 6.58 -29.04
CA VAL A 303 -2.33 7.31 -30.11
C VAL A 303 -1.54 8.55 -30.53
N LEU A 304 -1.04 9.33 -29.56
CA LEU A 304 -0.21 10.51 -29.83
C LEU A 304 1.09 10.12 -30.56
N GLY A 305 1.78 9.08 -30.11
CA GLY A 305 3.02 8.58 -30.70
C GLY A 305 2.82 8.04 -32.12
N ALA A 306 1.75 7.29 -32.35
CA ALA A 306 1.38 6.81 -33.68
C ALA A 306 1.05 7.96 -34.63
N TYR A 307 0.29 8.96 -34.16
CA TYR A 307 -0.03 10.16 -34.93
C TYR A 307 1.23 10.96 -35.29
N LEU A 308 2.12 11.21 -34.32
CA LEU A 308 3.39 11.90 -34.55
C LEU A 308 4.27 11.14 -35.55
N THR A 309 4.40 9.82 -35.37
CA THR A 309 5.18 8.97 -36.29
C THR A 309 4.63 9.03 -37.72
N TYR A 310 3.31 8.89 -37.87
CA TYR A 310 2.65 8.98 -39.17
C TYR A 310 2.88 10.34 -39.85
N ARG A 311 2.75 11.43 -39.09
CA ARG A 311 2.93 12.79 -39.61
C ARG A 311 4.38 13.05 -40.01
N THR A 312 5.34 12.69 -39.16
CA THR A 312 6.78 12.80 -39.46
C THR A 312 7.20 11.94 -40.65
N ALA A 313 6.57 10.79 -40.86
CA ALA A 313 6.84 9.92 -42.00
C ALA A 313 6.30 10.50 -43.33
N ARG A 314 5.20 11.26 -43.30
CA ARG A 314 4.59 11.83 -44.52
C ARG A 314 5.13 13.21 -44.89
N GLU A 315 5.55 14.02 -43.92
CA GLU A 315 6.02 15.38 -44.15
C GLU A 315 7.15 15.75 -43.17
N ASN A 316 8.14 16.53 -43.64
CA ASN A 316 9.18 17.13 -42.79
C ASN A 316 8.55 18.19 -41.86
N VAL A 317 7.89 17.76 -40.79
CA VAL A 317 7.28 18.68 -39.83
C VAL A 317 8.37 19.34 -38.99
N THR A 318 8.62 20.62 -39.25
CA THR A 318 9.30 21.52 -38.31
C THR A 318 8.24 22.12 -37.39
N PHE A 319 8.17 21.64 -36.14
CA PHE A 319 7.52 22.42 -35.09
C PHE A 319 8.44 23.60 -34.77
N ASP A 320 7.97 24.82 -35.01
CA ASP A 320 8.65 26.01 -34.52
C ASP A 320 8.45 26.10 -33.00
N LEU A 321 9.48 25.68 -32.25
CA LEU A 321 9.53 25.74 -30.79
C LEU A 321 9.84 27.16 -30.27
N ALA A 322 9.62 28.22 -31.06
CA ALA A 322 9.79 29.61 -30.63
C ALA A 322 9.07 29.95 -29.30
N TRP A 323 7.97 29.26 -28.96
CA TRP A 323 7.25 29.49 -27.70
C TRP A 323 8.01 29.04 -26.45
N THR A 324 8.88 28.02 -26.51
CA THR A 324 9.67 27.57 -25.34
C THR A 324 10.82 28.51 -25.04
N ARG A 325 11.25 29.35 -26.01
CA ARG A 325 12.21 30.44 -25.77
C ARG A 325 11.71 31.45 -24.73
N ARG A 326 10.40 31.55 -24.48
CA ARG A 326 9.82 32.40 -23.42
C ARG A 326 9.96 31.82 -22.00
N LEU A 327 10.18 30.50 -21.89
CA LEU A 327 10.31 29.81 -20.60
C LEU A 327 11.76 29.74 -20.12
N VAL A 328 12.73 30.04 -20.99
CA VAL A 328 14.16 30.10 -20.62
C VAL A 328 14.51 31.49 -20.08
N PRO A 329 14.96 31.61 -18.81
CA PRO A 329 15.38 32.89 -18.24
C PRO A 329 16.49 33.55 -19.06
N ARG A 330 16.43 34.87 -19.25
CA ARG A 330 17.40 35.64 -20.06
C ARG A 330 18.86 35.46 -19.62
N SER A 331 19.10 35.09 -18.37
CA SER A 331 20.43 34.85 -17.79
C SER A 331 21.18 33.66 -18.37
N TRP A 332 20.50 32.76 -19.10
CA TRP A 332 21.09 31.51 -19.63
C TRP A 332 21.25 31.53 -21.16
N ARG A 333 21.04 32.69 -21.80
CA ARG A 333 21.28 32.88 -23.24
C ARG A 333 22.74 33.28 -23.44
N SER A 334 23.49 32.57 -24.27
CA SER A 334 24.87 32.92 -24.62
C SER A 334 24.91 34.22 -25.42
N ALA A 335 26.03 34.94 -25.34
CA ALA A 335 26.22 36.27 -25.96
C ALA A 335 25.97 36.28 -27.48
N ASP A 336 26.17 35.15 -28.17
CA ASP A 336 25.94 35.01 -29.61
C ASP A 336 24.44 35.06 -30.00
N GLU A 337 23.52 34.72 -29.09
CA GLU A 337 22.06 34.77 -29.34
C GLU A 337 21.46 36.19 -29.22
N VAL A 338 22.15 37.11 -28.53
CA VAL A 338 21.69 38.51 -28.37
C VAL A 338 21.95 39.32 -29.64
N ALA A 339 23.04 39.01 -30.36
CA ALA A 339 23.40 39.68 -31.61
C ALA A 339 22.38 39.45 -32.73
N GLN A 340 21.88 38.21 -32.89
CA GLN A 340 20.85 37.88 -33.90
C GLN A 340 19.49 38.53 -33.63
N THR A 341 19.18 38.92 -32.38
CA THR A 341 17.92 39.61 -32.07
C THR A 341 17.98 41.11 -32.41
N GLN A 342 19.17 41.70 -32.57
CA GLN A 342 19.34 43.11 -32.94
C GLN A 342 19.37 43.35 -34.46
N GLU A 343 19.73 42.36 -35.28
CA GLU A 343 19.70 42.48 -36.76
C GLU A 343 18.28 42.39 -37.35
N ASP A 344 17.32 41.81 -36.64
CA ASP A 344 15.93 41.60 -37.14
C ASP A 344 14.99 42.79 -36.87
N LEU A 345 15.51 43.93 -36.39
CA LEU A 345 14.76 45.18 -36.29
C LEU A 345 14.79 45.88 -37.66
N PRO A 346 13.63 46.20 -38.28
CA PRO A 346 13.62 46.91 -39.55
C PRO A 346 14.30 48.28 -39.36
N GLN A 347 15.32 48.55 -40.17
CA GLN A 347 15.85 49.90 -40.33
C GLN A 347 14.69 50.81 -40.76
N LYS A 348 14.19 51.63 -39.81
CA LYS A 348 13.32 52.75 -40.13
C LYS A 348 14.17 53.78 -40.86
N GLY A 349 14.04 53.81 -42.18
CA GLY A 349 14.37 54.98 -42.97
C GLY A 349 13.34 56.09 -42.69
N ALA A 350 13.85 57.21 -42.19
CA ALA A 350 13.47 58.58 -42.54
C ALA A 350 14.46 59.53 -41.84
#